data_AF-A0A1F0QMJ2-F1
#
_entry.id   AF-A0A1F0QMJ2-F1
#
_cell.length_a   1.000
_cell.length_b   1.000
_cell.length_c   1.000
_cell.angle_alpha   90.00
_cell.angle_beta   90.00
_cell.angle_gamma   90.00
#
_symmetry.space_group_name_H-M   'P 1'
#
loop_
_entity.id
_entity.type
_entity.pdbx_description
1 polymer ?
#
loop_
_entity_poly.entity_id
_entity_poly.type
_entity_poly.pdbx_seq_one_letter_code
_entity_poly.pdbx_strand_id
1 'polypeptide(L)'
;MSIESRDYNLTEIRSAFPMGIEVKGEKGESIYLVEETLVSNVTCTGYVETVQGTLSVSWTNFSDAISIVDNCKNVERVIGSVI
;
A
#
# COMPACT_ATOMS: atom_id res chain seq x y z
N MET A 1 -21.51 0.36 -17.89
CA MET A 1 -20.26 0.61 -17.15
C MET A 1 -20.22 -0.40 -16.03
N SER A 2 -19.55 -1.54 -16.26
CA SER A 2 -19.28 -2.52 -15.19
C SER A 2 -18.02 -2.06 -14.47
N ILE A 3 -18.09 -1.96 -13.15
CA ILE A 3 -16.90 -1.90 -12.31
C ILE A 3 -16.46 -3.36 -12.16
N GLU A 4 -15.42 -3.76 -12.90
CA GLU A 4 -14.77 -5.04 -12.65
C GLU A 4 -13.83 -4.84 -11.46
N SER A 5 -14.15 -5.46 -10.31
CA SER A 5 -13.15 -5.59 -9.24
C SER A 5 -12.19 -6.70 -9.66
N ARG A 6 -11.04 -6.31 -10.19
CA ARG A 6 -9.97 -7.24 -10.52
C ARG A 6 -9.09 -7.38 -9.28
N ASP A 7 -9.08 -8.57 -8.70
CA ASP A 7 -8.14 -8.89 -7.61
C ASP A 7 -6.74 -9.01 -8.23
N TYR A 8 -5.98 -7.92 -8.19
CA TYR A 8 -4.60 -7.93 -8.66
C TYR A 8 -3.73 -8.68 -7.66
N ASN A 9 -2.99 -9.67 -8.14
CA ASN A 9 -1.96 -10.28 -7.31
C ASN A 9 -0.76 -9.33 -7.16
N LEU A 10 0.09 -9.57 -6.15
CA LEU A 10 1.21 -8.68 -5.85
C LEU A 10 2.19 -8.50 -7.03
N THR A 11 2.33 -9.49 -7.92
CA THR A 11 3.15 -9.38 -9.14
C THR A 11 2.57 -8.37 -10.12
N GLU A 12 1.26 -8.39 -10.34
CA GLU A 12 0.58 -7.42 -11.21
C GLU A 12 0.68 -6.00 -10.63
N ILE A 13 0.55 -5.86 -9.32
CA ILE A 13 0.71 -4.57 -8.62
C ILE A 13 2.13 -4.02 -8.83
N ARG A 14 3.17 -4.83 -8.63
CA ARG A 14 4.57 -4.43 -8.89
C ARG A 14 4.79 -4.00 -10.34
N SER A 15 4.12 -4.66 -11.28
CA SER A 15 4.21 -4.29 -12.70
C SER A 15 3.50 -2.97 -13.01
N ALA A 16 2.38 -2.68 -12.34
CA ALA A 16 1.62 -1.44 -12.52
C ALA A 16 2.30 -0.24 -11.84
N PHE A 17 2.97 -0.47 -10.71
CA PHE A 17 3.61 0.56 -9.89
C PHE A 17 5.10 0.26 -9.68
N PRO A 18 5.95 0.26 -10.72
CA PRO A 18 7.34 -0.20 -10.63
C PRO A 18 8.24 0.65 -9.71
N MET A 19 7.77 1.84 -9.33
CA MET A 19 8.45 2.76 -8.41
C MET A 19 8.12 2.49 -6.94
N GLY A 20 7.25 1.52 -6.65
CA GLY A 20 6.93 1.14 -5.28
C GLY A 20 8.13 0.53 -4.54
N ILE A 21 8.09 0.62 -3.22
CA ILE A 21 9.19 0.23 -2.33
C ILE A 21 8.77 -1.01 -1.54
N GLU A 22 9.64 -2.01 -1.49
CA GLU A 22 9.42 -3.19 -0.66
C GLU A 22 10.02 -2.98 0.73
N VAL A 23 9.20 -3.14 1.77
CA VAL A 23 9.60 -3.05 3.17
C VAL A 23 9.24 -4.35 3.90
N LYS A 24 9.93 -4.62 4.99
CA LYS A 24 9.59 -5.73 5.89
C LYS A 24 8.77 -5.19 7.06
N GLY A 25 7.57 -5.73 7.23
CA GLY A 25 6.75 -5.46 8.41
C GLY A 25 7.33 -6.12 9.66
N GLU A 26 6.77 -5.77 10.82
CA GLU A 26 7.28 -6.18 12.13
C GLU A 26 7.23 -7.70 12.34
N LYS A 27 6.30 -8.40 11.68
CA LYS A 27 6.15 -9.86 11.77
C LYS A 27 6.84 -10.60 10.62
N GLY A 28 7.62 -9.89 9.80
CA GLY A 28 8.41 -10.46 8.71
C GLY A 28 7.68 -10.55 7.37
N GLU A 29 6.46 -10.02 7.28
CA GLU A 29 5.70 -9.88 6.04
C GLU A 29 6.38 -8.90 5.08
N SER A 30 6.41 -9.23 3.78
CA SER A 30 6.86 -8.31 2.75
C SER A 30 5.70 -7.40 2.33
N ILE A 31 5.84 -6.11 2.55
CA ILE A 31 4.86 -5.09 2.20
C ILE A 31 5.39 -4.30 1.01
N TYR A 32 4.62 -4.21 -0.07
CA TYR A 32 4.93 -3.37 -1.21
C TYR A 32 4.18 -2.05 -1.09
N LEU A 33 4.91 -0.96 -0.85
CA LEU A 33 4.37 0.38 -0.66
C LEU A 33 4.37 1.14 -1.98
N VAL A 34 3.25 1.79 -2.28
CA VAL A 34 3.06 2.65 -3.46
C VAL A 34 2.59 4.00 -2.97
N GLU A 35 3.35 5.04 -3.30
CA GLU A 35 2.90 6.42 -3.14
C GLU A 35 2.04 6.79 -4.35
N GLU A 36 0.78 7.13 -4.12
CA GLU A 36 -0.10 7.52 -5.21
C GLU A 36 0.22 8.94 -5.69
N THR A 37 0.25 9.10 -7.01
CA THR A 37 0.63 10.35 -7.66
C THR A 37 -0.56 11.19 -8.11
N LEU A 38 -1.79 10.65 -8.05
CA LEU A 38 -3.01 11.37 -8.44
C LEU A 38 -3.17 12.66 -7.63
N VAL A 39 -2.85 12.60 -6.34
CA VAL A 39 -2.62 13.75 -5.48
C VAL A 39 -1.27 13.55 -4.79
N SER A 40 -0.24 14.22 -5.29
CA SER A 40 1.13 14.02 -4.84
C SER A 40 1.26 14.21 -3.32
N ASN A 41 2.00 13.32 -2.67
CA ASN A 41 2.31 13.33 -1.24
C ASN A 41 1.13 13.13 -0.28
N VAL A 42 -0.05 12.72 -0.76
CA VAL A 42 -1.25 12.59 0.08
C VAL A 42 -1.55 11.15 0.44
N THR A 43 -1.36 10.20 -0.49
CA THR A 43 -1.80 8.81 -0.29
C THR A 43 -0.65 7.83 -0.41
N CYS A 44 -0.52 6.97 0.58
CA CYS A 44 0.34 5.79 0.51
C CYS A 44 -0.53 4.53 0.62
N THR A 45 -0.24 3.54 -0.22
CA THR A 45 -0.93 2.25 -0.22
C THR A 45 0.07 1.12 -0.05
N GLY A 46 -0.19 0.23 0.89
CA GLY A 46 0.59 -0.97 1.13
C GLY A 46 -0.15 -2.20 0.65
N TYR A 47 0.54 -3.04 -0.09
CA TYR A 47 0.05 -4.30 -0.59
C TYR A 47 0.84 -5.45 0.04
N VAL A 48 0.15 -6.48 0.49
CA VAL A 48 0.76 -7.64 1.13
C VAL A 48 0.07 -8.91 0.68
N GLU A 49 0.85 -9.92 0.34
CA GLU A 49 0.32 -11.22 -0.07
C GLU A 49 -0.11 -12.02 1.16
N THR A 50 -1.35 -12.50 1.17
CA THR A 50 -1.90 -13.36 2.23
C THR A 50 -2.34 -14.70 1.65
N VAL A 51 -2.66 -15.67 2.51
CA VAL A 51 -3.20 -16.97 2.06
C VAL A 51 -4.56 -16.85 1.36
N GLN A 52 -5.25 -15.72 1.51
CA GLN A 52 -6.56 -15.44 0.90
C GLN A 52 -6.44 -14.55 -0.36
N GLY A 53 -5.24 -14.10 -0.71
CA GLY A 53 -4.98 -13.15 -1.80
C GLY A 53 -4.26 -11.90 -1.32
N THR A 54 -4.20 -10.86 -2.15
CA THR A 54 -3.50 -9.63 -1.82
C THR A 54 -4.39 -8.70 -0.99
N LEU A 55 -3.93 -8.33 0.21
CA LEU A 55 -4.54 -7.28 1.02
C LEU A 55 -3.94 -5.93 0.63
N SER A 56 -4.79 -4.92 0.45
CA SER A 56 -4.37 -3.53 0.26
C SER A 56 -4.85 -2.64 1.40
N VAL A 57 -3.97 -1.81 1.93
CA VAL A 57 -4.29 -0.78 2.93
C VAL A 57 -3.83 0.57 2.41
N SER A 58 -4.76 1.52 2.27
CA SER A 58 -4.46 2.90 1.86
C SER A 58 -4.63 3.87 3.01
N TRP A 59 -3.66 4.77 3.18
CA TRP A 59 -3.74 5.90 4.10
C TRP A 59 -3.63 7.20 3.31
N THR A 60 -4.65 8.04 3.43
CA THR A 60 -4.76 9.32 2.71
C THR A 60 -4.81 10.47 3.71
N ASN A 61 -3.95 11.46 3.52
CA ASN A 61 -3.92 12.66 4.35
C ASN A 61 -3.62 13.91 3.54
N PHE A 62 -4.59 14.83 3.48
CA PHE A 62 -4.49 16.10 2.74
C PHE A 62 -3.84 17.22 3.56
N SER A 63 -3.38 16.95 4.77
CA SER A 63 -2.72 17.93 5.62
C SER A 63 -1.24 18.05 5.24
N ASP A 64 -0.80 19.26 4.88
CA ASP A 64 0.61 19.58 4.63
C ASP A 64 1.52 19.36 5.86
N ALA A 65 0.94 19.20 7.05
CA ALA A 65 1.68 18.96 8.28
C ALA A 65 2.20 17.52 8.42
N ILE A 66 1.74 16.58 7.60
CA ILE A 66 2.08 15.16 7.69
C ILE A 66 2.78 14.72 6.41
N SER A 67 3.97 14.13 6.56
CA SER A 67 4.75 13.67 5.41
C SER A 67 4.15 12.39 4.80
N ILE A 68 4.36 12.19 3.50
CA ILE A 68 3.99 10.93 2.83
C ILE A 68 4.65 9.71 3.49
N VAL A 69 5.87 9.89 4.00
CA VAL A 69 6.60 8.86 4.77
C VAL A 69 5.82 8.45 6.02
N ASP A 70 5.19 9.40 6.72
CA ASP A 70 4.38 9.09 7.90
C ASP A 70 3.08 8.39 7.52
N ASN A 71 2.49 8.70 6.37
CA ASN A 71 1.35 7.96 5.83
C ASN A 71 1.75 6.50 5.54
N CYS A 72 2.91 6.27 4.92
CA CYS A 72 3.41 4.91 4.68
C CYS A 72 3.70 4.15 5.99
N LYS A 73 4.29 4.80 7.00
CA LYS A 73 4.45 4.18 8.32
C LYS A 73 3.13 3.81 8.98
N ASN A 74 2.08 4.62 8.78
CA ASN A 74 0.76 4.27 9.29
C ASN A 74 0.18 3.05 8.56
N VAL A 75 0.36 2.96 7.24
CA VAL A 75 0.01 1.77 6.46
C VAL A 75 0.73 0.53 6.99
N GLU A 76 2.05 0.60 7.20
CA GLU A 76 2.84 -0.50 7.74
C GLU A 76 2.31 -0.97 9.10
N ARG A 77 2.04 -0.03 10.01
CA ARG A 77 1.46 -0.34 11.34
C ARG A 77 0.09 -1.01 11.25
N VAL A 78 -0.77 -0.52 10.35
CA VAL A 78 -2.09 -1.11 10.16
C VAL A 78 -1.93 -2.54 9.65
N ILE A 79 -1.16 -2.77 8.59
CA ILE A 79 -0.93 -4.11 8.04
C ILE A 79 -0.40 -5.07 9.11
N GLY A 80 0.63 -4.69 9.87
CA GLY A 80 1.18 -5.53 10.94
C GLY A 80 0.23 -5.79 12.11
N SER A 81 -0.86 -5.02 12.24
CA SER A 81 -1.90 -5.25 13.24
C SER A 81 -2.99 -6.23 12.80
N VAL A 82 -3.23 -6.36 11.49
CA VAL A 82 -4.28 -7.24 10.92
C VAL A 82 -3.77 -8.59 10.42
N ILE A 83 -2.47 -8.69 10.11
CA ILE A 83 -1.76 -9.91 9.73
C ILE A 83 -0.81 -10.26 10.87
#